data_AF-A0A9X8MCT0-F1
#
_entry.id   AF-A0A9X8MCT0-F1
#
_cell.length_a   1.000
_cell.length_b   1.000
_cell.length_c   1.000
_cell.angle_alpha   90.00
_cell.angle_beta   90.00
_cell.angle_gamma   90.00
#
_symmetry.space_group_name_H-M   'P 1'
#
loop_
_entity.id
_entity.type
_entity.pdbx_description
1 polymer ?
#
loop_
_entity_poly.entity_id
_entity_poly.type
_entity_poly.pdbx_seq_one_letter_code
_entity_poly.pdbx_strand_id
1 'polypeptide(L)'
;MTTSAPMGLNRTGTQMSPEDTKRQIEATEQFRQDIPPGDASRITEERVKFIREHEAIDEQVGSVPPPGSVKGVLKTGLDKMMGKNPELLLDKLGERLAYERTGVRLYEAFIAKVAAAPDARPELLETLRTIQQQEAEHMQLLRESIETLGADPTAMTPCAHVSGTMAQGIIQVLTDPRTNMAQCLNAMLTIELTDNAAWELLIELARQANHPNIASSFEVPMRHEEEHLVKIKTMLRDELKAQLS
;
A
#
# COMPACT_ATOMS: atom_id res chain seq x y z
N MET A 1 -11.78 -7.86 20.64
CA MET A 1 -10.44 -7.24 20.52
C MET A 1 -10.19 -6.39 21.74
N THR A 2 -8.94 -6.26 22.20
CA THR A 2 -8.59 -5.31 23.26
C THR A 2 -8.79 -3.89 22.73
N THR A 3 -9.58 -3.06 23.41
CA THR A 3 -9.98 -1.73 22.89
C THR A 3 -8.85 -0.71 22.97
N SER A 4 -8.03 -0.74 24.03
CA SER A 4 -6.82 0.09 24.18
C SER A 4 -5.58 -0.76 24.45
N ALA A 5 -4.38 -0.18 24.31
CA ALA A 5 -3.17 -0.85 24.76
C ALA A 5 -3.16 -0.87 26.30
N PRO A 6 -3.31 -2.06 26.94
CA PRO A 6 -3.34 -2.11 28.39
C PRO A 6 -1.97 -1.73 28.94
N MET A 7 -1.95 -1.06 30.11
CA MET A 7 -0.72 -0.95 30.89
C MET A 7 -0.21 -2.37 31.15
N GLY A 8 0.96 -2.68 30.60
CA GLY A 8 1.57 -4.00 30.65
C GLY A 8 3.02 -3.92 31.08
N LEU A 9 3.59 -5.07 31.47
CA LEU A 9 5.03 -5.15 31.72
C LEU A 9 5.79 -4.81 30.44
N ASN A 10 6.75 -3.89 30.55
CA ASN A 10 7.72 -3.68 29.50
C ASN A 10 8.57 -4.95 29.34
N ARG A 11 8.41 -5.69 28.23
CA ARG A 11 9.13 -6.95 28.01
C ARG A 11 10.50 -6.77 27.36
N THR A 12 10.87 -5.53 27.02
CA THR A 12 12.10 -5.21 26.28
C THR A 12 12.96 -4.15 26.98
N GLY A 13 12.51 -3.63 28.13
CA GLY A 13 13.17 -2.52 28.82
C GLY A 13 14.25 -2.97 29.78
N THR A 14 15.42 -2.34 29.70
CA THR A 14 16.52 -2.50 30.67
C THR A 14 16.11 -2.20 32.11
N GLN A 15 15.11 -1.33 32.30
CA GLN A 15 14.54 -0.97 33.60
C GLN A 15 13.83 -2.14 34.30
N MET A 16 13.38 -3.16 33.56
CA MET A 16 12.69 -4.31 34.13
C MET A 16 13.63 -5.42 34.61
N SER A 17 14.93 -5.34 34.25
CA SER A 17 15.97 -6.21 34.80
C SER A 17 17.31 -5.45 34.92
N PRO A 18 17.46 -4.60 35.95
CA PRO A 18 18.66 -3.78 36.12
C PRO A 18 19.91 -4.64 36.38
N GLU A 19 19.77 -5.77 37.07
CA GLU A 19 20.88 -6.69 37.34
C GLU A 19 21.35 -7.41 36.07
N ASP A 20 20.44 -7.92 35.24
CA ASP A 20 20.81 -8.52 33.95
C ASP A 20 21.41 -7.50 33.01
N THR A 21 20.87 -6.28 32.99
CA THR A 21 21.42 -5.17 32.21
C THR A 21 22.83 -4.85 32.66
N LYS A 22 23.07 -4.78 33.98
CA LYS A 22 24.41 -4.55 34.53
C LYS A 22 25.37 -5.66 34.11
N ARG A 23 24.95 -6.93 34.20
CA ARG A 23 25.74 -8.08 33.75
C ARG A 23 26.03 -8.05 32.24
N GLN A 24 25.07 -7.62 31.42
CA GLN A 24 25.28 -7.44 29.98
C GLN A 24 26.31 -6.34 29.70
N ILE A 25 26.24 -5.20 30.39
CA ILE A 25 27.22 -4.10 30.25
C ILE A 25 28.62 -4.59 30.68
N GLU A 26 28.73 -5.22 31.86
CA GLU A 26 29.99 -5.81 32.34
C GLU A 26 30.54 -6.85 31.35
N ALA A 27 29.67 -7.65 30.71
CA ALA A 27 30.07 -8.58 29.67
C ALA A 27 30.62 -7.88 28.41
N THR A 28 30.13 -6.69 28.02
CA THR A 28 30.72 -5.93 26.90
C THR A 28 32.14 -5.44 27.21
N GLU A 29 32.49 -5.26 28.48
CA GLU A 29 33.84 -4.89 28.90
C GLU A 29 34.78 -6.09 28.96
N GLN A 30 34.28 -7.25 29.42
CA GLN A 30 35.03 -8.50 29.53
C GLN A 30 35.23 -9.19 28.18
N PHE A 31 34.18 -9.22 27.35
CA PHE A 31 34.16 -9.79 26.00
C PHE A 31 34.02 -8.65 25.01
N ARG A 32 35.06 -7.82 24.92
CA ARG A 32 35.10 -6.76 23.91
C ARG A 32 34.91 -7.36 22.53
N GLN A 33 34.15 -6.67 21.69
CA GLN A 33 34.04 -7.00 20.27
C GLN A 33 35.44 -7.21 19.66
N ASP A 34 35.64 -8.36 19.04
CA ASP A 34 36.80 -8.71 18.23
C ASP A 34 36.75 -8.07 16.84
N ILE A 35 35.59 -7.51 16.49
CA ILE A 35 35.33 -6.73 15.28
C ILE A 35 35.72 -5.27 15.54
N PRO A 36 36.42 -4.59 14.60
CA PRO A 36 36.70 -3.16 14.70
C PRO A 36 35.42 -2.34 14.97
N PRO A 37 35.51 -1.16 15.62
CA PRO A 37 34.36 -0.29 15.84
C PRO A 37 33.54 -0.16 14.57
N GLY A 38 32.24 -0.48 14.66
CA GLY A 38 31.34 -0.41 13.52
C GLY A 38 31.35 0.98 12.91
N ASP A 39 31.44 1.06 11.58
CA ASP A 39 31.30 2.30 10.84
C ASP A 39 29.91 2.34 10.19
N ALA A 40 29.08 3.28 10.62
CA ALA A 40 27.75 3.50 10.08
C ALA A 40 27.76 3.83 8.58
N SER A 41 28.91 4.26 8.03
CA SER A 41 29.10 4.50 6.60
C SER A 41 29.04 3.21 5.79
N ARG A 42 29.50 2.07 6.32
CA ARG A 42 29.66 0.81 5.56
C ARG A 42 28.34 0.26 5.03
N ILE A 43 27.25 0.38 5.78
CA ILE A 43 25.92 -0.01 5.28
C ILE A 43 25.51 0.87 4.10
N THR A 44 25.82 2.16 4.16
CA THR A 44 25.55 3.10 3.07
C THR A 44 26.42 2.77 1.85
N GLU A 45 27.70 2.49 2.04
CA GLU A 45 28.63 2.09 0.97
C GLU A 45 28.18 0.80 0.28
N GLU A 46 27.79 -0.21 1.03
CA GLU A 46 27.25 -1.45 0.46
C GLU A 46 25.95 -1.18 -0.30
N ARG A 47 25.01 -0.38 0.25
CA ARG A 47 23.80 0.02 -0.49
C ARG A 47 24.11 0.73 -1.81
N VAL A 48 25.07 1.65 -1.81
CA VAL A 48 25.53 2.35 -3.02
C VAL A 48 26.13 1.37 -4.02
N LYS A 49 26.94 0.42 -3.55
CA LYS A 49 27.52 -0.62 -4.39
C LYS A 49 26.43 -1.48 -5.03
N PHE A 50 25.48 -2.00 -4.25
CA PHE A 50 24.37 -2.80 -4.76
C PHE A 50 23.52 -2.04 -5.78
N ILE A 51 23.23 -0.76 -5.54
CA ILE A 51 22.49 0.09 -6.51
C ILE A 51 23.26 0.20 -7.83
N ARG A 52 24.56 0.48 -7.79
CA ARG A 52 25.40 0.59 -9.00
C ARG A 52 25.55 -0.73 -9.74
N GLU A 53 25.72 -1.83 -9.02
CA GLU A 53 25.80 -3.18 -9.60
C GLU A 53 24.48 -3.55 -10.29
N HIS A 54 23.34 -3.17 -9.71
CA HIS A 54 22.03 -3.40 -10.31
C HIS A 54 21.78 -2.49 -11.52
N GLU A 55 22.17 -1.20 -11.47
CA GLU A 55 22.13 -0.29 -12.62
C GLU A 55 22.93 -0.84 -13.82
N ALA A 56 23.99 -1.61 -13.57
CA ALA A 56 24.82 -2.17 -14.62
C ALA A 56 24.20 -3.37 -15.36
N ILE A 57 23.20 -4.04 -14.77
CA ILE A 57 22.55 -5.23 -15.36
C ILE A 57 21.18 -4.94 -16.00
N ASP A 58 20.68 -3.70 -15.90
CA ASP A 58 19.38 -3.23 -16.43
C ASP A 58 18.19 -4.16 -16.09
N GLU A 59 18.27 -4.83 -14.94
CA GLU A 59 17.15 -5.61 -14.41
C GLU A 59 16.14 -4.63 -13.81
N GLN A 60 14.85 -4.82 -14.12
CA GLN A 60 13.80 -3.96 -13.62
C GLN A 60 12.80 -4.76 -12.79
N VAL A 61 12.26 -4.09 -11.79
CA VAL A 61 11.14 -4.59 -11.00
C VAL A 61 9.91 -4.58 -11.92
N GLY A 62 9.36 -5.76 -12.26
CA GLY A 62 8.19 -5.84 -13.14
C GLY A 62 8.47 -5.45 -14.60
N SER A 63 7.43 -5.37 -15.42
CA SER A 63 7.53 -4.91 -16.82
C SER A 63 6.19 -4.42 -17.38
N VAL A 64 6.23 -3.50 -18.34
CA VAL A 64 5.05 -3.13 -19.14
C VAL A 64 5.17 -3.84 -20.49
N PRO A 65 4.46 -4.95 -20.72
CA PRO A 65 4.56 -5.68 -21.97
C PRO A 65 3.97 -4.86 -23.13
N PRO A 66 4.45 -5.07 -24.36
CA PRO A 66 3.80 -4.49 -25.53
C PRO A 66 2.33 -4.94 -25.62
N PRO A 67 1.44 -4.11 -26.18
CA PRO A 67 0.03 -4.47 -26.32
C PRO A 67 -0.16 -5.81 -27.02
N GLY A 68 -1.02 -6.68 -26.48
CA GLY A 68 -1.27 -8.02 -27.05
C GLY A 68 -2.11 -8.00 -28.33
N SER A 69 -2.66 -6.85 -28.71
CA SER A 69 -3.52 -6.69 -29.89
C SER A 69 -2.83 -5.89 -31.01
N VAL A 70 -3.09 -6.26 -32.27
CA VAL A 70 -2.57 -5.55 -33.45
C VAL A 70 -2.95 -4.06 -33.44
N LYS A 71 -4.19 -3.74 -33.01
CA LYS A 71 -4.66 -2.37 -32.86
C LYS A 71 -3.89 -1.61 -31.77
N GLY A 72 -3.61 -2.26 -30.64
CA GLY A 72 -2.82 -1.69 -29.55
C GLY A 72 -1.40 -1.38 -29.98
N VAL A 73 -0.73 -2.32 -30.65
CA VAL A 73 0.65 -2.14 -31.17
C VAL A 73 0.74 -0.92 -32.10
N LEU A 74 -0.20 -0.79 -33.05
CA LEU A 74 -0.24 0.36 -33.97
C LEU A 74 -0.45 1.70 -33.25
N LYS A 75 -1.35 1.73 -32.27
CA LYS A 75 -1.65 2.94 -31.49
C LYS A 75 -0.45 3.37 -30.63
N THR A 76 0.15 2.43 -29.88
CA THR A 76 1.34 2.68 -29.07
C THR A 76 2.52 3.15 -29.92
N GLY A 77 2.70 2.57 -31.11
CA GLY A 77 3.71 3.02 -32.07
C GLY A 77 3.50 4.46 -32.51
N LEU A 78 2.26 4.85 -32.84
CA LEU A 78 1.92 6.21 -33.23
C LEU A 78 2.13 7.21 -32.07
N ASP A 79 1.69 6.89 -30.87
CA ASP A 79 1.87 7.77 -29.70
C ASP A 79 3.37 7.98 -29.38
N LYS A 80 4.19 6.93 -29.47
CA LYS A 80 5.66 7.06 -29.32
C LYS A 80 6.28 7.95 -30.41
N MET A 81 5.84 7.81 -31.67
CA MET A 81 6.32 8.69 -32.77
C MET A 81 5.90 10.14 -32.58
N MET A 82 4.81 10.40 -31.85
CA MET A 82 4.38 11.74 -31.44
C MET A 82 5.10 12.25 -30.17
N GLY A 83 6.11 11.54 -29.67
CA GLY A 83 6.89 11.93 -28.49
C GLY A 83 6.17 11.71 -27.15
N LYS A 84 5.07 10.93 -27.13
CA LYS A 84 4.38 10.58 -25.89
C LYS A 84 5.00 9.34 -25.25
N ASN A 85 4.78 9.19 -23.94
CA ASN A 85 5.20 8.02 -23.18
C ASN A 85 3.98 7.16 -22.76
N PRO A 86 3.44 6.31 -23.67
CA PRO A 86 2.26 5.48 -23.37
C PRO A 86 2.53 4.43 -22.28
N GLU A 87 3.79 4.05 -22.07
CA GLU A 87 4.20 3.08 -21.06
C GLU A 87 4.00 3.63 -19.65
N LEU A 88 4.19 4.94 -19.45
CA LEU A 88 3.96 5.59 -18.15
C LEU A 88 2.50 5.50 -17.72
N LEU A 89 1.56 5.80 -18.62
CA LEU A 89 0.14 5.70 -18.28
C LEU A 89 -0.26 4.24 -18.01
N LEU A 90 0.25 3.28 -18.80
CA LEU A 90 -0.02 1.87 -18.58
C LEU A 90 0.56 1.36 -17.26
N ASP A 91 1.77 1.81 -16.88
CA ASP A 91 2.37 1.47 -15.59
C ASP A 91 1.54 2.02 -14.42
N LYS A 92 1.07 3.28 -14.52
CA LYS A 92 0.20 3.88 -13.49
C LYS A 92 -1.20 3.27 -13.42
N LEU A 93 -1.77 2.86 -14.54
CA LEU A 93 -3.02 2.08 -14.54
C LEU A 93 -2.81 0.69 -13.92
N GLY A 94 -1.69 0.04 -14.21
CA GLY A 94 -1.29 -1.23 -13.60
C GLY A 94 -1.10 -1.12 -12.09
N GLU A 95 -0.43 -0.06 -11.65
CA GLU A 95 -0.31 0.31 -10.23
C GLU A 95 -1.67 0.38 -9.56
N ARG A 96 -2.56 1.19 -10.13
CA ARG A 96 -3.88 1.44 -9.58
C ARG A 96 -4.70 0.15 -9.53
N LEU A 97 -4.69 -0.65 -10.60
CA LEU A 97 -5.39 -1.95 -10.63
C LEU A 97 -4.88 -2.92 -9.55
N ALA A 98 -3.56 -3.02 -9.38
CA ALA A 98 -2.96 -3.86 -8.34
C ALA A 98 -3.29 -3.35 -6.94
N TYR A 99 -3.38 -2.03 -6.78
CA TYR A 99 -3.76 -1.39 -5.52
C TYR A 99 -5.22 -1.68 -5.18
N GLU A 100 -6.20 -1.44 -6.05
CA GLU A 100 -7.62 -1.74 -5.80
C GLU A 100 -7.82 -3.22 -5.45
N ARG A 101 -7.15 -4.12 -6.19
CA ARG A 101 -7.19 -5.57 -5.90
C ARG A 101 -6.70 -5.88 -4.49
N THR A 102 -5.68 -5.16 -4.04
CA THR A 102 -5.15 -5.27 -2.69
C THR A 102 -6.11 -4.65 -1.68
N GLY A 103 -6.69 -3.47 -1.97
CA GLY A 103 -7.72 -2.79 -1.17
C GLY A 103 -8.88 -3.72 -0.82
N VAL A 104 -9.45 -4.43 -1.81
CA VAL A 104 -10.48 -5.45 -1.59
C VAL A 104 -10.05 -6.48 -0.54
N ARG A 105 -8.82 -7.01 -0.62
CA ARG A 105 -8.28 -8.03 0.30
C ARG A 105 -7.99 -7.44 1.69
N LEU A 106 -7.54 -6.20 1.77
CA LEU A 106 -7.33 -5.50 3.03
C LEU A 106 -8.67 -5.29 3.74
N TYR A 107 -9.72 -4.85 3.02
CA TYR A 107 -11.06 -4.76 3.57
C TYR A 107 -11.63 -6.13 3.96
N GLU A 108 -11.38 -7.21 3.21
CA GLU A 108 -11.75 -8.57 3.64
C GLU A 108 -11.14 -8.93 5.01
N ALA A 109 -9.84 -8.70 5.16
CA ALA A 109 -9.14 -8.97 6.41
C ALA A 109 -9.65 -8.09 7.56
N PHE A 110 -9.88 -6.80 7.29
CA PHE A 110 -10.38 -5.87 8.29
C PHE A 110 -11.80 -6.20 8.73
N ILE A 111 -12.69 -6.52 7.79
CA ILE A 111 -14.06 -6.97 8.08
C ILE A 111 -14.05 -8.26 8.92
N ALA A 112 -13.22 -9.25 8.57
CA ALA A 112 -13.10 -10.48 9.35
C ALA A 112 -12.69 -10.18 10.79
N LYS A 113 -11.74 -9.25 10.97
CA LYS A 113 -11.32 -8.77 12.29
C LYS A 113 -12.49 -8.10 13.02
N VAL A 114 -13.16 -7.12 12.42
CA VAL A 114 -14.32 -6.42 13.03
C VAL A 114 -15.43 -7.40 13.42
N ALA A 115 -15.72 -8.39 12.57
CA ALA A 115 -16.74 -9.40 12.83
C ALA A 115 -16.39 -10.33 14.01
N ALA A 116 -15.09 -10.54 14.28
CA ALA A 116 -14.62 -11.31 15.43
C ALA A 116 -14.60 -10.51 16.74
N ALA A 117 -14.93 -9.21 16.72
CA ALA A 117 -15.02 -8.40 17.92
C ALA A 117 -16.23 -8.83 18.78
N PRO A 118 -16.10 -8.95 20.11
CA PRO A 118 -17.23 -9.28 21.00
C PRO A 118 -18.41 -8.31 20.89
N ASP A 119 -18.13 -7.07 20.51
CA ASP A 119 -19.02 -5.94 20.34
C ASP A 119 -19.22 -5.59 18.86
N ALA A 120 -19.16 -6.58 17.97
CA ALA A 120 -19.33 -6.38 16.52
C ALA A 120 -20.58 -5.53 16.21
N ARG A 121 -20.37 -4.38 15.57
CA ARG A 121 -21.39 -3.40 15.21
C ARG A 121 -21.90 -3.69 13.79
N PRO A 122 -23.16 -4.16 13.59
CA PRO A 122 -23.67 -4.52 12.27
C PRO A 122 -23.57 -3.39 11.25
N GLU A 123 -23.94 -2.17 11.63
CA GLU A 123 -23.84 -0.95 10.83
C GLU A 123 -22.40 -0.61 10.38
N LEU A 124 -21.39 -0.90 11.21
CA LEU A 124 -19.99 -0.74 10.81
C LEU A 124 -19.61 -1.79 9.76
N LEU A 125 -20.01 -3.05 9.97
CA LEU A 125 -19.76 -4.12 9.00
C LEU A 125 -20.42 -3.83 7.65
N GLU A 126 -21.63 -3.30 7.65
CA GLU A 126 -22.34 -2.88 6.43
C GLU A 126 -21.59 -1.75 5.71
N THR A 127 -21.11 -0.76 6.47
CA THR A 127 -20.31 0.34 5.91
C THR A 127 -19.03 -0.19 5.26
N LEU A 128 -18.28 -1.07 5.95
CA LEU A 128 -17.04 -1.65 5.43
C LEU A 128 -17.28 -2.55 4.21
N ARG A 129 -18.41 -3.27 4.16
CA ARG A 129 -18.81 -4.08 3.00
C ARG A 129 -19.17 -3.21 1.80
N THR A 130 -19.82 -2.07 2.03
CA THR A 130 -20.10 -1.08 0.98
C THR A 130 -18.80 -0.58 0.37
N ILE A 131 -17.84 -0.16 1.21
CA ILE A 131 -16.52 0.30 0.73
C ILE A 131 -15.84 -0.81 -0.08
N GLN A 132 -15.73 -2.02 0.47
CA GLN A 132 -15.15 -3.17 -0.25
C GLN A 132 -15.78 -3.42 -1.63
N GLN A 133 -17.10 -3.26 -1.74
CA GLN A 133 -17.81 -3.44 -3.01
C GLN A 133 -17.43 -2.33 -4.00
N GLN A 134 -17.28 -1.09 -3.53
CA GLN A 134 -16.81 0.04 -4.34
C GLN A 134 -15.37 -0.18 -4.84
N GLU A 135 -14.45 -0.63 -3.99
CA GLU A 135 -13.08 -1.03 -4.38
C GLU A 135 -13.08 -2.09 -5.50
N ALA A 136 -13.98 -3.07 -5.41
CA ALA A 136 -14.11 -4.11 -6.42
C ALA A 136 -14.62 -3.56 -7.77
N GLU A 137 -15.52 -2.56 -7.72
CA GLU A 137 -16.00 -1.84 -8.91
C GLU A 137 -14.89 -0.98 -9.53
N HIS A 138 -14.04 -0.36 -8.71
CA HIS A 138 -12.88 0.40 -9.19
C HIS A 138 -11.85 -0.49 -9.86
N MET A 139 -11.53 -1.64 -9.24
CA MET A 139 -10.69 -2.67 -9.82
C MET A 139 -11.22 -3.12 -11.20
N GLN A 140 -12.53 -3.32 -11.30
CA GLN A 140 -13.19 -3.70 -12.55
C GLN A 140 -13.03 -2.62 -13.63
N LEU A 141 -13.27 -1.36 -13.28
CA LEU A 141 -13.14 -0.22 -14.20
C LEU A 141 -11.71 -0.04 -14.72
N LEU A 142 -10.70 -0.19 -13.85
CA LEU A 142 -9.30 -0.10 -14.25
C LEU A 142 -8.91 -1.22 -15.19
N ARG A 143 -9.39 -2.44 -14.94
CA ARG A 143 -9.18 -3.56 -15.87
C ARG A 143 -9.70 -3.22 -17.26
N GLU A 144 -10.95 -2.78 -17.36
CA GLU A 144 -11.58 -2.41 -18.63
C GLU A 144 -10.86 -1.24 -19.33
N SER A 145 -10.33 -0.30 -18.55
CA SER A 145 -9.54 0.83 -19.06
C SER A 145 -8.23 0.36 -19.69
N ILE A 146 -7.51 -0.56 -19.04
CA ILE A 146 -6.28 -1.15 -19.57
C ILE A 146 -6.57 -1.97 -20.85
N GLU A 147 -7.62 -2.78 -20.83
CA GLU A 147 -8.07 -3.55 -22.01
C GLU A 147 -8.45 -2.64 -23.19
N THR A 148 -9.10 -1.50 -22.90
CA THR A 148 -9.46 -0.48 -23.91
C THR A 148 -8.23 0.14 -24.58
N LEU A 149 -7.12 0.24 -23.84
CA LEU A 149 -5.83 0.66 -24.39
C LEU A 149 -5.11 -0.45 -25.17
N GLY A 150 -5.64 -1.67 -25.14
CA GLY A 150 -5.10 -2.86 -25.82
C GLY A 150 -3.99 -3.57 -25.05
N ALA A 151 -3.80 -3.22 -23.78
CA ALA A 151 -2.80 -3.80 -22.90
C ALA A 151 -3.38 -4.95 -22.06
N ASP A 152 -2.49 -5.73 -21.45
CA ASP A 152 -2.85 -6.87 -20.59
C ASP A 152 -3.00 -6.42 -19.13
N PRO A 153 -4.21 -6.48 -18.53
CA PRO A 153 -4.43 -6.08 -17.14
C PRO A 153 -3.89 -7.09 -16.11
N THR A 154 -3.35 -8.22 -16.56
CA THR A 154 -2.69 -9.20 -15.68
C THR A 154 -1.19 -8.94 -15.55
N ALA A 155 -0.63 -8.04 -16.36
CA ALA A 155 0.78 -7.68 -16.31
C ALA A 155 1.17 -7.09 -14.95
N MET A 156 2.28 -7.58 -14.40
CA MET A 156 2.91 -7.00 -13.22
C MET A 156 3.84 -5.87 -13.66
N THR A 157 3.29 -4.65 -13.74
CA THR A 157 4.07 -3.46 -14.07
C THR A 157 5.01 -3.07 -12.91
N PRO A 158 6.04 -2.24 -13.16
CA PRO A 158 6.93 -1.79 -12.10
C PRO A 158 6.21 -1.14 -10.91
N CYS A 159 5.30 -0.20 -11.17
CA CYS A 159 4.55 0.44 -10.11
C CYS A 159 3.56 -0.52 -9.44
N ALA A 160 2.95 -1.46 -10.18
CA ALA A 160 2.11 -2.52 -9.59
C ALA A 160 2.87 -3.39 -8.58
N HIS A 161 4.11 -3.79 -8.91
CA HIS A 161 4.92 -4.61 -8.03
C HIS A 161 5.35 -3.86 -6.76
N VAL A 162 5.77 -2.59 -6.90
CA VAL A 162 6.15 -1.74 -5.77
C VAL A 162 4.94 -1.47 -4.87
N SER A 163 3.76 -1.17 -5.45
CA SER A 163 2.51 -0.99 -4.71
C SER A 163 2.18 -2.22 -3.85
N GLY A 164 2.26 -3.42 -4.43
CA GLY A 164 2.09 -4.67 -3.70
C GLY A 164 3.09 -4.85 -2.56
N THR A 165 4.35 -4.46 -2.77
CA THR A 165 5.40 -4.50 -1.73
C THR A 165 5.09 -3.56 -0.58
N MET A 166 4.66 -2.33 -0.86
CA MET A 166 4.28 -1.35 0.17
C MET A 166 3.10 -1.85 1.02
N ALA A 167 2.13 -2.51 0.41
CA ALA A 167 0.95 -3.03 1.10
C ALA A 167 1.24 -4.22 2.04
N GLN A 168 2.41 -4.88 1.94
CA GLN A 168 2.76 -6.03 2.77
C GLN A 168 2.75 -5.71 4.28
N GLY A 169 3.18 -4.50 4.66
CA GLY A 169 3.13 -4.08 6.07
C GLY A 169 1.70 -3.93 6.59
N ILE A 170 0.78 -3.46 5.75
CA ILE A 170 -0.61 -3.21 6.11
C ILE A 170 -1.36 -4.53 6.34
N ILE A 171 -1.21 -5.51 5.44
CA ILE A 171 -1.85 -6.81 5.62
C ILE A 171 -1.32 -7.53 6.88
N GLN A 172 -0.04 -7.37 7.23
CA GLN A 172 0.51 -7.90 8.48
C GLN A 172 -0.17 -7.28 9.71
N VAL A 173 -0.44 -5.97 9.70
CA VAL A 173 -1.19 -5.31 10.78
C VAL A 173 -2.63 -5.81 10.87
N LEU A 174 -3.33 -5.93 9.73
CA LEU A 174 -4.75 -6.33 9.70
C LEU A 174 -4.96 -7.81 10.05
N THR A 175 -3.97 -8.66 9.82
CA THR A 175 -4.07 -10.11 10.09
C THR A 175 -3.45 -10.53 11.41
N ASP A 176 -2.64 -9.68 12.07
CA ASP A 176 -2.11 -9.98 13.40
C ASP A 176 -3.26 -9.98 14.43
N PRO A 177 -3.55 -11.12 15.11
CA PRO A 177 -4.65 -11.20 16.07
C PRO A 177 -4.43 -10.29 17.30
N ARG A 178 -3.21 -9.78 17.51
CA ARG A 178 -2.85 -8.92 18.64
C ARG A 178 -3.14 -7.44 18.37
N THR A 179 -3.37 -7.04 17.12
CA THR A 179 -3.68 -5.64 16.80
C THR A 179 -5.15 -5.32 17.10
N ASN A 180 -5.40 -4.09 17.55
CA ASN A 180 -6.73 -3.61 17.90
C ASN A 180 -7.39 -2.80 16.77
N MET A 181 -8.63 -2.38 17.01
CA MET A 181 -9.45 -1.63 16.04
C MET A 181 -8.78 -0.32 15.61
N ALA A 182 -8.31 0.50 16.56
CA ALA A 182 -7.65 1.78 16.25
C ALA A 182 -6.37 1.60 15.43
N GLN A 183 -5.56 0.58 15.74
CA GLN A 183 -4.36 0.25 14.95
C GLN A 183 -4.71 -0.16 13.52
N CYS A 184 -5.77 -0.95 13.34
CA CYS A 184 -6.23 -1.35 12.02
C CYS A 184 -6.81 -0.17 11.23
N LEU A 185 -7.63 0.69 11.87
CA LEU A 185 -8.14 1.91 11.26
C LEU A 185 -7.03 2.89 10.86
N ASN A 186 -5.96 2.99 11.66
CA ASN A 186 -4.78 3.80 11.30
C ASN A 186 -4.02 3.21 10.10
N ALA A 187 -3.95 1.89 10.00
CA ALA A 187 -3.37 1.22 8.83
C ALA A 187 -4.24 1.43 7.58
N MET A 188 -5.56 1.29 7.70
CA MET A 188 -6.51 1.59 6.62
C MET A 188 -6.44 3.07 6.20
N LEU A 189 -6.31 4.01 7.14
CA LEU A 189 -6.17 5.44 6.81
C LEU A 189 -4.95 5.71 5.92
N THR A 190 -3.86 4.95 6.07
CA THR A 190 -2.67 5.06 5.20
C THR A 190 -3.00 4.64 3.76
N ILE A 191 -3.84 3.62 3.61
CA ILE A 191 -4.33 3.15 2.32
C ILE A 191 -5.21 4.24 1.69
N GLU A 192 -6.26 4.66 2.38
CA GLU A 192 -7.22 5.67 1.89
C GLU A 192 -6.57 7.00 1.47
N LEU A 193 -5.57 7.47 2.21
CA LEU A 193 -4.84 8.69 1.86
C LEU A 193 -4.07 8.55 0.55
N THR A 194 -3.46 7.39 0.34
CA THR A 194 -2.70 7.10 -0.89
C THR A 194 -3.67 6.91 -2.06
N ASP A 195 -4.81 6.27 -1.81
CA ASP A 195 -5.83 6.03 -2.82
C ASP A 195 -6.42 7.33 -3.38
N ASN A 196 -6.88 8.18 -2.47
CA ASN A 196 -7.47 9.46 -2.80
C ASN A 196 -6.53 10.33 -3.66
N ALA A 197 -5.25 10.40 -3.30
CA ALA A 197 -4.25 11.15 -4.07
C ALA A 197 -3.95 10.52 -5.45
N ALA A 198 -4.04 9.19 -5.57
CA ALA A 198 -3.73 8.48 -6.81
C ALA A 198 -4.78 8.74 -7.90
N TRP A 199 -6.06 8.80 -7.54
CA TRP A 199 -7.15 9.06 -8.51
C TRP A 199 -7.04 10.44 -9.16
N GLU A 200 -6.71 11.48 -8.40
CA GLU A 200 -6.49 12.83 -8.95
C GLU A 200 -5.38 12.83 -10.00
N LEU A 201 -4.23 12.24 -9.66
CA LEU A 201 -3.10 12.11 -10.59
C LEU A 201 -3.45 11.28 -11.83
N LEU A 202 -4.18 10.18 -11.67
CA LEU A 202 -4.51 9.28 -12.77
C LEU A 202 -5.47 9.94 -13.78
N ILE A 203 -6.42 10.75 -13.30
CA ILE A 203 -7.29 11.58 -14.14
C ILE A 203 -6.44 12.57 -14.96
N GLU A 204 -5.49 13.25 -14.33
CA GLU A 204 -4.60 14.20 -15.01
C GLU A 204 -3.77 13.50 -16.10
N LEU A 205 -3.12 12.39 -15.76
CA LEU A 205 -2.30 11.62 -16.69
C LEU A 205 -3.12 11.08 -17.87
N ALA A 206 -4.34 10.58 -17.63
CA ALA A 206 -5.22 10.10 -18.69
C ALA A 206 -5.65 11.23 -19.64
N ARG A 207 -5.91 12.45 -19.12
CA ARG A 207 -6.21 13.63 -19.96
C ARG A 207 -5.00 14.04 -20.80
N GLN A 208 -3.82 14.14 -20.18
CA GLN A 208 -2.57 14.49 -20.88
C GLN A 208 -2.20 13.46 -21.96
N ALA A 209 -2.49 12.18 -21.72
CA ALA A 209 -2.32 11.11 -22.69
C ALA A 209 -3.38 11.08 -23.81
N ASN A 210 -4.31 12.04 -23.85
CA ASN A 210 -5.41 12.13 -24.82
C ASN A 210 -6.43 10.98 -24.70
N HIS A 211 -6.77 10.59 -23.46
CA HIS A 211 -7.82 9.62 -23.14
C HIS A 211 -8.90 10.23 -22.22
N PRO A 212 -9.63 11.27 -22.69
CA PRO A 212 -10.59 12.01 -21.87
C PRO A 212 -11.75 11.14 -21.35
N ASN A 213 -12.19 10.14 -22.12
CA ASN A 213 -13.27 9.24 -21.68
C ASN A 213 -12.82 8.34 -20.51
N ILE A 214 -11.57 7.87 -20.53
CA ILE A 214 -10.99 7.12 -19.41
C ILE A 214 -10.89 8.04 -18.19
N ALA A 215 -10.36 9.25 -18.37
CA ALA A 215 -10.27 10.23 -17.29
C ALA A 215 -11.63 10.55 -16.66
N SER A 216 -12.67 10.79 -17.46
CA SER A 216 -14.01 11.07 -16.93
C SER A 216 -14.63 9.87 -16.21
N SER A 217 -14.31 8.64 -16.62
CA SER A 217 -14.79 7.44 -15.92
C SER A 217 -14.25 7.33 -14.49
N PHE A 218 -13.09 7.94 -14.20
CA PHE A 218 -12.43 7.91 -12.90
C PHE A 218 -12.96 8.96 -11.91
N GLU A 219 -13.84 9.87 -12.35
CA GLU A 219 -14.43 10.89 -11.47
C GLU A 219 -15.40 10.31 -10.42
N VAL A 220 -16.04 9.17 -10.72
CA VAL A 220 -16.88 8.45 -9.74
C VAL A 220 -16.01 7.78 -8.67
N PRO A 221 -15.00 6.95 -9.02
CA PRO A 221 -14.04 6.43 -8.05
C PRO A 221 -13.41 7.49 -7.15
N MET A 222 -12.96 8.61 -7.72
CA MET A 222 -12.39 9.71 -6.94
C MET A 222 -13.32 10.19 -5.82
N ARG A 223 -14.62 10.34 -6.10
CA ARG A 223 -15.61 10.74 -5.08
C ARG A 223 -15.86 9.64 -4.06
N HIS A 224 -15.88 8.37 -4.47
CA HIS A 224 -15.97 7.26 -3.52
C HIS A 224 -14.78 7.32 -2.53
N GLU A 225 -13.55 7.51 -3.03
CA GLU A 225 -12.36 7.59 -2.17
C GLU A 225 -12.35 8.81 -1.25
N GLU A 226 -12.86 9.96 -1.68
CA GLU A 226 -13.07 11.10 -0.80
C GLU A 226 -13.99 10.74 0.39
N GLU A 227 -15.07 10.00 0.13
CA GLU A 227 -15.98 9.53 1.17
C GLU A 227 -15.35 8.45 2.06
N HIS A 228 -14.63 7.48 1.48
CA HIS A 228 -13.96 6.41 2.21
C HIS A 228 -12.95 7.00 3.20
N LEU A 229 -12.11 7.93 2.74
CA LEU A 229 -11.14 8.65 3.56
C LEU A 229 -11.81 9.36 4.74
N VAL A 230 -12.91 10.07 4.51
CA VAL A 230 -13.66 10.75 5.58
C VAL A 230 -14.24 9.74 6.59
N LYS A 231 -14.80 8.62 6.11
CA LYS A 231 -15.36 7.54 6.94
C LYS A 231 -14.28 6.93 7.84
N ILE A 232 -13.17 6.46 7.27
CA ILE A 232 -12.08 5.82 8.03
C ILE A 232 -11.44 6.80 9.02
N LYS A 233 -11.19 8.05 8.61
CA LYS A 233 -10.67 9.10 9.50
C LYS A 233 -11.61 9.37 10.68
N THR A 234 -12.92 9.40 10.43
CA THR A 234 -13.93 9.62 11.46
C THR A 234 -14.00 8.44 12.42
N MET A 235 -14.04 7.21 11.90
CA MET A 235 -14.03 5.98 12.70
C MET A 235 -12.80 5.92 13.60
N LEU A 236 -11.60 6.21 13.08
CA LEU A 236 -10.37 6.21 13.87
C LEU A 236 -10.45 7.23 15.02
N ARG A 237 -10.90 8.45 14.71
CA ARG A 237 -11.04 9.52 15.71
C ARG A 237 -11.99 9.10 16.83
N ASP A 238 -13.14 8.54 16.48
CA ASP A 238 -14.18 8.20 17.45
C ASP A 238 -13.78 6.99 18.30
N GLU A 239 -13.11 6.00 17.69
CA GLU A 239 -12.51 4.85 18.39
C GLU A 239 -11.45 5.30 19.42
N LEU A 240 -10.57 6.24 19.05
CA LEU A 240 -9.56 6.77 19.96
C LEU A 240 -10.17 7.61 21.08
N LYS A 241 -11.22 8.40 20.81
CA LYS A 241 -11.93 9.18 21.83
C LYS A 241 -12.66 8.28 22.83
N ALA A 242 -13.26 7.19 22.36
CA ALA A 242 -13.93 6.22 23.23
C ALA A 242 -12.94 5.58 24.22
N GLN A 243 -11.67 5.39 23.84
CA GLN A 243 -10.64 4.85 24.74
C GLN A 243 -10.17 5.82 25.83
N LEU A 244 -10.44 7.13 25.67
CA LEU A 244 -10.13 8.15 26.67
C LEU A 244 -11.28 8.38 27.68
N SER A 245 -12.47 7.84 27.39
CA SER A 245 -13.69 8.02 28.20
C SER A 245 -13.87 6.86 29.17
#